data_AF-A0A3B0ZDA3-F1
#
_entry.id   AF-A0A3B0ZDA3-F1
#
_cell.length_a   1.000
_cell.length_b   1.000
_cell.length_c   1.000
_cell.angle_alpha   90.00
_cell.angle_beta   90.00
_cell.angle_gamma   90.00
#
_symmetry.space_group_name_H-M   'P 1'
#
loop_
_entity.id
_entity.type
_entity.pdbx_description
1 polymer ?
#
loop_
_entity_poly.entity_id
_entity_poly.type
_entity_poly.pdbx_seq_one_letter_code
_entity_poly.pdbx_strand_id
1 'polypeptide(L)'
;MISSGSISREEATHIYPFLAKKYRGRRKAIKEFTHRDPDFVFWIYPDGQLFDARDAHKKNVPKGYDYILRDEPDYGGFLRGRVASLGDNQLIVIYCLEETLSTNQEKINQFLTGISAMPVPVSNSALVISDNGDIFGTLEDISAKA
;
A
#
# COMPACT_ATOMS: atom_id res chain seq x y z
N MET A 1 -12.25 -0.13 10.00
CA MET A 1 -11.11 -1.05 9.89
C MET A 1 -11.57 -2.37 9.35
N ILE A 2 -11.37 -2.55 8.06
CA ILE A 2 -11.82 -3.74 7.34
C ILE A 2 -10.76 -4.83 7.35
N SER A 3 -11.23 -6.05 7.12
CA SER A 3 -10.42 -7.17 6.68
C SER A 3 -11.16 -7.79 5.52
N SER A 4 -10.53 -7.85 4.35
CA SER A 4 -11.07 -8.48 3.16
C SER A 4 -10.01 -9.37 2.53
N GLY A 5 -10.43 -10.32 1.70
CA GLY A 5 -9.54 -11.29 1.07
C GLY A 5 -9.41 -12.59 1.86
N SER A 6 -8.46 -13.41 1.44
CA SER A 6 -8.24 -14.76 1.93
C SER A 6 -7.49 -14.82 3.27
N ILE A 7 -6.72 -13.78 3.62
CA ILE A 7 -5.98 -13.71 4.88
C ILE A 7 -6.80 -12.99 5.95
N SER A 8 -7.02 -13.68 7.07
CA SER A 8 -7.65 -13.07 8.24
C SER A 8 -6.72 -12.08 8.93
N ARG A 9 -7.29 -11.14 9.69
CA ARG A 9 -6.51 -10.22 10.51
C ARG A 9 -5.68 -10.97 11.54
N GLU A 10 -6.27 -11.98 12.17
CA GLU A 10 -5.65 -12.84 13.17
C GLU A 10 -4.38 -13.49 12.60
N GLU A 11 -4.45 -14.10 11.42
CA GLU A 11 -3.29 -14.67 10.74
C GLU A 11 -2.25 -13.61 10.40
N ALA A 12 -2.67 -12.46 9.85
CA ALA A 12 -1.78 -11.36 9.53
C ALA A 12 -1.04 -10.83 10.78
N THR A 13 -1.64 -10.91 11.98
CA THR A 13 -0.98 -10.47 13.22
C THR A 13 0.19 -11.34 13.64
N HIS A 14 0.22 -12.62 13.26
CA HIS A 14 1.33 -13.50 13.57
C HIS A 14 2.63 -13.04 12.89
N ILE A 15 2.51 -12.44 11.70
CA ILE A 15 3.63 -11.89 10.93
C ILE A 15 3.85 -10.41 11.28
N TYR A 16 2.76 -9.65 11.33
CA TYR A 16 2.77 -8.20 11.55
C TYR A 16 1.94 -7.82 12.79
N PRO A 17 2.54 -7.84 14.00
CA PRO A 17 1.82 -7.61 15.26
C PRO A 17 1.02 -6.31 15.31
N PHE A 18 1.44 -5.28 14.57
CA PHE A 18 0.73 -4.00 14.49
C PHE A 18 -0.66 -4.09 13.85
N LEU A 19 -0.97 -5.17 13.13
CA LEU A 19 -2.29 -5.41 12.54
C LEU A 19 -3.33 -5.90 13.55
N ALA A 20 -2.96 -6.19 14.80
CA ALA A 20 -3.90 -6.55 15.83
C ALA A 20 -4.99 -5.50 16.04
N LYS A 21 -6.23 -5.95 16.27
CA LYS A 21 -7.43 -5.10 16.38
C LYS A 21 -7.23 -3.94 17.37
N LYS A 22 -6.59 -4.22 18.52
CA LYS A 22 -6.29 -3.25 19.58
C LYS A 22 -4.79 -2.97 19.71
N TYR A 23 -4.14 -2.56 18.62
CA TYR A 23 -2.74 -2.15 18.65
C TYR A 23 -2.61 -0.62 18.84
N ARG A 24 -1.95 -0.19 19.91
CA ARG A 24 -1.68 1.24 20.16
C ARG A 24 -0.51 1.72 19.31
N GLY A 25 -0.66 2.85 18.61
CA GLY A 25 0.41 3.41 17.79
C GLY A 25 0.60 2.71 16.44
N ARG A 26 -0.43 2.05 15.90
CA ARG A 26 -0.36 1.28 14.65
C ARG A 26 0.26 2.02 13.47
N ARG A 27 -0.21 3.25 13.19
CA ARG A 27 0.33 4.07 12.08
C ARG A 27 1.83 4.33 12.25
N LYS A 28 2.30 4.53 13.49
CA LYS A 28 3.72 4.68 13.81
C LYS A 28 4.48 3.37 13.56
N ALA A 29 3.96 2.22 14.00
CA ALA A 29 4.60 0.93 13.79
C ALA A 29 4.69 0.53 12.31
N ILE A 30 3.61 0.74 11.53
CA ILE A 30 3.61 0.56 10.07
C ILE A 30 4.67 1.45 9.42
N LYS A 31 4.74 2.71 9.85
CA LYS A 31 5.73 3.67 9.37
C LYS A 31 7.15 3.19 9.70
N GLU A 32 7.43 2.80 10.94
CA GLU A 32 8.75 2.33 11.36
C GLU A 32 9.17 1.08 10.59
N PHE A 33 8.25 0.13 10.37
CA PHE A 33 8.49 -1.06 9.56
C PHE A 33 8.84 -0.69 8.12
N THR A 34 7.98 0.07 7.45
CA THR A 34 8.14 0.39 6.01
C THR A 34 9.16 1.47 5.69
N HIS A 35 9.63 2.24 6.67
CA HIS A 35 10.67 3.25 6.46
C HIS A 35 12.08 2.72 6.72
N ARG A 36 12.23 1.62 7.45
CA ARG A 36 13.56 1.13 7.85
C ARG A 36 14.35 0.62 6.66
N ASP A 37 13.73 -0.24 5.86
CA ASP A 37 14.34 -0.86 4.68
C ASP A 37 13.24 -1.21 3.66
N PRO A 38 12.67 -0.21 2.96
CA PRO A 38 11.67 -0.48 1.93
C PRO A 38 12.32 -1.11 0.70
N ASP A 39 11.69 -2.13 0.14
CA ASP A 39 12.07 -2.70 -1.16
C ASP A 39 11.83 -1.67 -2.27
N PHE A 40 10.73 -0.91 -2.15
CA PHE A 40 10.37 0.14 -3.11
C PHE A 40 9.44 1.19 -2.51
N VAL A 41 9.62 2.45 -2.90
CA VAL A 41 8.77 3.58 -2.50
C VAL A 41 8.19 4.19 -3.76
N PHE A 42 6.85 4.33 -3.82
CA PHE A 42 6.22 4.68 -5.07
C PHE A 42 5.08 5.69 -4.97
N TRP A 43 4.86 6.34 -6.10
CA TRP A 43 3.57 6.90 -6.50
C TRP A 43 3.04 6.11 -7.70
N ILE A 44 1.72 6.02 -7.85
CA ILE A 44 1.06 5.53 -9.06
C ILE A 44 0.16 6.66 -9.56
N TYR A 45 0.38 7.09 -10.79
CA TYR A 45 -0.42 8.10 -11.46
C TYR A 45 -1.87 7.62 -11.63
N PRO A 46 -2.86 8.53 -11.83
CA PRO A 46 -4.25 8.15 -12.07
C PRO A 46 -4.46 7.17 -13.23
N ASP A 47 -3.58 7.18 -14.23
CA ASP A 47 -3.59 6.28 -15.38
C ASP A 47 -2.89 4.93 -15.12
N GLY A 48 -2.39 4.70 -13.90
CA GLY A 48 -1.68 3.48 -13.51
C GLY A 48 -0.18 3.51 -13.74
N GLN A 49 0.39 4.59 -14.32
CA GLN A 49 1.84 4.68 -14.49
C GLN A 49 2.56 4.65 -13.13
N LEU A 50 3.59 3.80 -12.99
CA LEU A 50 4.41 3.73 -11.79
C LEU A 50 5.47 4.84 -11.78
N PHE A 51 5.68 5.44 -10.62
CA PHE A 51 6.74 6.41 -10.37
C PHE A 51 7.58 6.01 -9.15
N ASP A 52 8.89 5.95 -9.35
CA ASP A 52 9.87 5.68 -8.29
C ASP A 52 10.10 6.92 -7.42
N ALA A 53 9.63 6.85 -6.17
CA ALA A 53 9.81 7.89 -5.15
C ALA A 53 11.11 7.72 -4.33
N ARG A 54 11.99 6.81 -4.74
CA ARG A 54 13.32 6.53 -4.19
C ARG A 54 13.28 6.32 -2.68
N ASP A 55 13.83 7.26 -1.90
CA ASP A 55 13.90 7.19 -0.45
C ASP A 55 12.65 7.75 0.24
N ALA A 56 11.94 8.70 -0.39
CA ALA A 56 10.85 9.41 0.26
C ALA A 56 9.89 10.10 -0.73
N HIS A 57 8.59 9.85 -0.55
CA HIS A 57 7.51 10.50 -1.30
C HIS A 57 7.57 12.03 -1.32
N LYS A 58 7.88 12.66 -0.18
CA LYS A 58 7.89 14.13 -0.07
C LYS A 58 9.09 14.78 -0.76
N LYS A 59 10.20 14.06 -0.91
CA LYS A 59 11.40 14.56 -1.60
C LYS A 59 11.33 14.29 -3.10
N ASN A 60 10.66 13.18 -3.48
CA ASN A 60 10.53 12.72 -4.85
C ASN A 60 9.04 12.64 -5.19
N VAL A 61 8.45 13.82 -5.38
CA VAL A 61 7.10 13.96 -5.94
C VAL A 61 7.21 13.97 -7.46
N PRO A 62 6.25 13.38 -8.21
CA PRO A 62 6.14 13.60 -9.65
C PRO A 62 6.26 15.07 -10.04
N LYS A 63 7.11 15.38 -11.02
CA LYS A 63 7.42 16.76 -11.42
C LYS A 63 6.14 17.49 -11.86
N GLY A 64 5.87 18.65 -11.26
CA GLY A 64 4.67 19.46 -11.55
C GLY A 64 3.44 19.09 -10.71
N TYR A 65 3.56 18.11 -9.80
CA TYR A 65 2.45 17.63 -8.97
C TYR A 65 2.65 17.93 -7.47
N ASP A 66 3.41 18.95 -7.08
CA ASP A 66 3.63 19.31 -5.68
C ASP A 66 2.34 19.56 -4.88
N TYR A 67 1.24 19.87 -5.56
CA TYR A 67 -0.07 20.04 -4.94
C TYR A 67 -0.60 18.76 -4.28
N ILE A 68 -0.22 17.56 -4.76
CA ILE A 68 -0.75 16.30 -4.22
C ILE A 68 -0.36 16.09 -2.75
N LEU A 69 0.76 16.64 -2.30
CA LEU A 69 1.19 16.57 -0.89
C LEU A 69 0.25 17.30 0.07
N ARG A 70 -0.60 18.20 -0.44
CA ARG A 70 -1.56 19.00 0.33
C ARG A 70 -2.98 18.43 0.26
N ASP A 71 -3.17 17.34 -0.48
CA ASP A 71 -4.45 16.74 -0.79
C ASP A 71 -4.62 15.36 -0.15
N GLU A 72 -4.01 15.13 1.03
CA GLU A 72 -4.20 13.87 1.77
C GLU A 72 -5.66 13.74 2.22
N PRO A 73 -6.33 12.57 2.02
CA PRO A 73 -5.78 11.28 1.57
C PRO A 73 -5.91 10.96 0.07
N ASP A 74 -6.49 11.85 -0.73
CA ASP A 74 -6.78 11.61 -2.15
C ASP A 74 -5.57 11.78 -3.07
N TYR A 75 -4.60 12.58 -2.64
CA TYR A 75 -3.33 12.86 -3.32
C TYR A 75 -3.51 13.23 -4.80
N GLY A 76 -4.54 14.03 -5.14
CA GLY A 76 -4.85 14.41 -6.51
C GLY A 76 -5.18 13.22 -7.42
N GLY A 77 -5.68 12.13 -6.85
CA GLY A 77 -5.96 10.88 -7.54
C GLY A 77 -4.76 9.92 -7.65
N PHE A 78 -3.60 10.27 -7.11
CA PHE A 78 -2.45 9.36 -7.07
C PHE A 78 -2.63 8.31 -5.97
N LEU A 79 -2.11 7.12 -6.20
CA LEU A 79 -1.86 6.19 -5.11
C LEU A 79 -0.43 6.36 -4.63
N ARG A 80 -0.26 6.31 -3.31
CA ARG A 80 1.02 6.48 -2.65
C ARG A 80 1.29 5.24 -1.81
N GLY A 81 2.47 4.67 -1.90
CA GLY A 81 2.75 3.48 -1.11
C GLY A 81 4.20 3.06 -1.01
N ARG A 82 4.39 1.93 -0.33
CA ARG A 82 5.67 1.22 -0.20
C ARG A 82 5.49 -0.27 -0.26
N VAL A 83 6.53 -0.95 -0.73
CA VAL A 83 6.74 -2.38 -0.57
C VAL A 83 7.85 -2.58 0.47
N ALA A 84 7.65 -3.51 1.40
CA ALA A 84 8.66 -3.90 2.37
C ALA A 84 8.58 -5.40 2.70
N SER A 85 9.73 -6.04 2.81
CA SER A 85 9.85 -7.48 3.06
C SER A 85 10.23 -7.78 4.52
N LEU A 86 9.77 -8.93 5.01
CA LEU A 86 10.14 -9.52 6.30
C LEU A 86 10.31 -11.03 6.12
N GLY A 87 11.55 -11.47 5.91
CA GLY A 87 11.83 -12.85 5.48
C GLY A 87 11.15 -13.14 4.15
N ASP A 88 10.36 -14.20 4.09
CA ASP A 88 9.61 -14.60 2.89
C ASP A 88 8.28 -13.85 2.71
N ASN A 89 7.92 -12.96 3.64
CA ASN A 89 6.65 -12.23 3.60
C ASN A 89 6.84 -10.81 3.07
N GLN A 90 5.92 -10.36 2.21
CA GLN A 90 5.91 -8.98 1.70
C GLN A 90 4.66 -8.24 2.16
N LEU A 91 4.84 -6.95 2.43
CA LEU A 91 3.78 -6.02 2.78
C LEU A 91 3.78 -4.84 1.82
N ILE A 92 2.63 -4.55 1.24
CA ILE A 92 2.37 -3.36 0.45
C ILE A 92 1.49 -2.43 1.29
N VAL A 93 1.97 -1.23 1.57
CA VAL A 93 1.23 -0.22 2.33
C VAL A 93 0.81 0.90 1.39
N ILE A 94 -0.48 1.20 1.37
CA ILE A 94 -1.09 2.28 0.59
C ILE A 94 -1.65 3.34 1.52
N TYR A 95 -1.35 4.60 1.25
CA TYR A 95 -1.88 5.74 2.00
C TYR A 95 -3.21 6.14 1.35
N CYS A 96 -4.32 5.66 1.90
CA CYS A 96 -5.63 5.84 1.28
C CYS A 96 -6.79 5.66 2.27
N LEU A 97 -8.00 5.98 1.79
CA LEU A 97 -9.26 5.68 2.47
C LEU A 97 -9.61 4.18 2.38
N GLU A 98 -10.52 3.73 3.25
CA GLU A 98 -10.93 2.32 3.40
C GLU A 98 -11.58 1.75 2.10
N GLU A 99 -12.36 2.56 1.41
CA GLU A 99 -13.06 2.25 0.16
C GLU A 99 -12.11 2.08 -1.05
N THR A 100 -10.91 2.66 -0.98
CA THR A 100 -10.01 2.84 -2.13
C THR A 100 -9.66 1.53 -2.81
N LEU A 101 -9.28 0.50 -2.06
CA LEU A 101 -8.94 -0.83 -2.61
C LEU A 101 -9.92 -1.91 -2.18
N SER A 102 -11.02 -1.54 -1.52
CA SER A 102 -12.06 -2.49 -1.13
C SER A 102 -13.23 -2.52 -2.11
N THR A 103 -13.65 -1.36 -2.64
CA THR A 103 -14.84 -1.27 -3.50
C THR A 103 -14.67 -0.37 -4.73
N ASN A 104 -13.63 0.48 -4.79
CA ASN A 104 -13.43 1.37 -5.93
C ASN A 104 -12.66 0.69 -7.07
N GLN A 105 -13.39 0.31 -8.13
CA GLN A 105 -12.82 -0.42 -9.26
C GLN A 105 -11.73 0.32 -10.02
N GLU A 106 -11.90 1.64 -10.20
CA GLU A 106 -10.90 2.46 -10.92
C GLU A 106 -9.57 2.47 -10.16
N LYS A 107 -9.64 2.57 -8.82
CA LYS A 107 -8.46 2.54 -7.95
C LYS A 107 -7.81 1.17 -7.85
N ILE A 108 -8.60 0.10 -7.86
CA ILE A 108 -8.08 -1.27 -7.95
C ILE A 108 -7.30 -1.45 -9.26
N ASN A 109 -7.86 -1.05 -10.40
CA ASN A 109 -7.20 -1.14 -11.69
C ASN A 109 -5.94 -0.26 -11.78
N GLN A 110 -6.01 0.98 -11.26
CA GLN A 110 -4.86 1.88 -11.13
C GLN A 110 -3.74 1.21 -10.34
N PHE A 111 -4.07 0.64 -9.18
CA PHE A 111 -3.11 -0.06 -8.32
C PHE A 111 -2.46 -1.25 -9.03
N LEU A 112 -3.25 -2.16 -9.59
CA LEU A 112 -2.74 -3.37 -10.24
C LEU A 112 -1.86 -3.04 -11.45
N THR A 113 -2.23 -2.04 -12.25
CA THR A 113 -1.41 -1.54 -13.35
C THR A 113 -0.05 -1.07 -12.85
N GLY A 114 -0.02 -0.24 -11.81
CA GLY A 114 1.24 0.27 -11.26
C GLY A 114 2.10 -0.82 -10.60
N ILE A 115 1.50 -1.76 -9.89
CA ILE A 115 2.22 -2.87 -9.25
C ILE A 115 2.82 -3.82 -10.30
N SER A 116 2.13 -4.06 -11.41
CA SER A 116 2.65 -4.91 -12.50
C SER A 116 3.93 -4.35 -13.16
N ALA A 117 4.16 -3.05 -13.03
CA ALA A 117 5.34 -2.36 -13.57
C ALA A 117 6.49 -2.23 -12.55
N MET A 118 6.39 -2.86 -11.37
CA MET A 118 7.41 -2.77 -10.33
C MET A 118 8.76 -3.32 -10.81
N PRO A 119 9.88 -2.60 -10.57
CA PRO A 119 11.21 -3.09 -10.91
C PRO A 119 11.74 -4.14 -9.91
N VAL A 120 11.01 -4.35 -8.81
CA VAL A 120 11.31 -5.37 -7.80
C VAL A 120 10.26 -6.48 -7.84
N PRO A 121 10.63 -7.74 -7.55
CA PRO A 121 9.66 -8.82 -7.46
C PRO A 121 8.64 -8.55 -6.36
N VAL A 122 7.36 -8.68 -6.70
CA VAL A 122 6.23 -8.63 -5.76
C VAL A 122 5.47 -9.94 -5.85
N SER A 123 5.38 -10.66 -4.75
CA SER A 123 4.65 -11.92 -4.64
C SER A 123 3.15 -11.69 -4.73
N ASN A 124 2.43 -12.62 -5.36
CA ASN A 124 0.97 -12.67 -5.33
C ASN A 124 0.43 -12.81 -3.90
N SER A 125 1.20 -13.41 -3.00
CA SER A 125 0.87 -13.53 -1.56
C SER A 125 1.18 -12.28 -0.74
N ALA A 126 1.73 -11.21 -1.34
CA ALA A 126 2.04 -9.98 -0.63
C ALA A 126 0.78 -9.38 -0.02
N LEU A 127 0.82 -9.10 1.30
CA LEU A 127 -0.32 -8.53 2.02
C LEU A 127 -0.44 -7.05 1.70
N VAL A 128 -1.64 -6.58 1.35
CA VAL A 128 -1.90 -5.18 1.00
C VAL A 128 -2.75 -4.53 2.08
N ILE A 129 -2.25 -3.43 2.63
CA ILE A 129 -2.89 -2.72 3.74
C ILE A 129 -2.95 -1.20 3.53
N SER A 130 -3.85 -0.53 4.25
CA SER A 130 -3.79 0.93 4.40
C SER A 130 -2.73 1.35 5.43
N ASP A 131 -2.32 2.62 5.42
CA ASP A 131 -1.44 3.19 6.45
C ASP A 131 -2.10 3.27 7.85
N ASN A 132 -3.41 3.01 7.94
CA ASN A 132 -4.17 2.88 9.18
C ASN A 132 -4.46 1.41 9.57
N GLY A 133 -4.00 0.44 8.76
CA GLY A 133 -4.06 -0.99 9.05
C GLY A 133 -5.32 -1.71 8.58
N ASP A 134 -6.08 -1.13 7.66
CA ASP A 134 -7.11 -1.85 6.90
C ASP A 134 -6.45 -2.93 6.07
N ILE A 135 -7.03 -4.14 6.04
CA ILE A 135 -6.50 -5.25 5.25
C ILE A 135 -7.36 -5.39 4.00
N PHE A 136 -6.75 -5.17 2.84
CA PHE A 136 -7.40 -5.32 1.53
C PHE A 136 -7.29 -6.75 0.98
N GLY A 137 -6.47 -7.58 1.62
CA GLY A 137 -6.17 -8.94 1.23
C GLY A 137 -4.73 -9.06 0.73
N THR A 138 -4.45 -10.14 0.03
CA THR A 138 -3.21 -10.32 -0.74
C THR A 138 -3.31 -9.62 -2.10
N LEU A 139 -2.19 -9.53 -2.82
CA LEU A 139 -2.19 -9.03 -4.20
C LEU A 139 -3.07 -9.92 -5.12
N GLU A 140 -3.09 -11.22 -4.88
CA GLU A 140 -3.99 -12.16 -5.56
C GLU A 140 -5.46 -11.84 -5.27
N ASP A 141 -5.82 -11.59 -4.00
CA ASP A 141 -7.19 -11.22 -3.63
C ASP A 141 -7.64 -9.91 -4.28
N ILE A 142 -6.75 -8.92 -4.40
CA ILE A 142 -7.07 -7.66 -5.09
C ILE A 142 -7.23 -7.90 -6.59
N SER A 143 -6.37 -8.72 -7.19
CA SER A 143 -6.46 -9.07 -8.60
C SER A 143 -7.77 -9.80 -8.93
N ALA A 144 -8.28 -10.64 -8.02
CA ALA A 144 -9.56 -11.33 -8.19
C ALA A 144 -10.80 -10.39 -8.08
N LYS A 145 -10.62 -9.16 -7.60
CA LYS A 145 -11.67 -8.13 -7.57
C LYS A 145 -11.69 -7.26 -8.84
N ALA A 146 -10.65 -7.33 -9.67
CA ALA A 146 -10.48 -6.54 -10.90
C ALA A 146 -11.47 -6.94 -12.00
#